data_AF-E3NSQ8-F1
#
_entry.id   AF-E3NSQ8-F1
#
_cell.length_a   1.000
_cell.length_b   1.000
_cell.length_c   1.000
_cell.angle_alpha   90.00
_cell.angle_beta   90.00
_cell.angle_gamma   90.00
#
_symmetry.space_group_name_H-M   'P 1'
#
loop_
_entity.id
_entity.type
_entity.pdbx_description
1 polymer ?
#
loop_
_entity_poly.entity_id
_entity_poly.type
_entity_poly.pdbx_seq_one_letter_code
_entity_poly.pdbx_strand_id
1 'polypeptide(L)'
;MSSSSKETPKPTAEGYLNKLYTDLYHLVNSVEKGSGSELTVRLRNVESDIANFKETLKAIPDIGVEEGKQRRQIAALYKQIEIKDELLESLSTFSLEENPTKSPVNSPVVEARTNENTLICKICQTVVILKNMTTEWLDEERDLPLPRQKKGIEYTQTEPVHGYFGVKDIFAFENVGFTRSSEGKRYLVCGECEQGPVGFVDPATEMNYITPNRLAELPATTTSVKN
;
A
#
# COMPACT_ATOMS: atom_id res chain seq x y z
N MET A 1 -31.50 -7.95 -19.15
CA MET A 1 -30.91 -7.43 -20.39
C MET A 1 -29.90 -6.36 -19.98
N SER A 2 -28.62 -6.73 -19.89
CA SER A 2 -27.55 -5.79 -19.52
C SER A 2 -26.66 -5.60 -20.74
N SER A 3 -26.85 -4.46 -21.40
CA SER A 3 -26.04 -4.01 -22.53
C SER A 3 -24.66 -3.58 -22.02
N SER A 4 -23.69 -4.49 -22.14
CA SER A 4 -22.28 -4.19 -21.92
C SER A 4 -21.75 -3.48 -23.17
N SER A 5 -21.62 -2.16 -23.09
CA SER A 5 -21.01 -1.32 -24.12
C SER A 5 -19.52 -1.64 -24.18
N LYS A 6 -19.09 -2.34 -25.22
CA LYS A 6 -17.67 -2.52 -25.54
C LYS A 6 -17.07 -1.16 -25.89
N GLU A 7 -16.32 -0.56 -24.96
CA GLU A 7 -15.43 0.54 -25.29
C GLU A 7 -14.31 0.00 -26.18
N THR A 8 -14.34 0.41 -27.45
CA THR A 8 -13.24 0.15 -28.38
C THR A 8 -12.05 1.02 -28.00
N PRO A 9 -10.82 0.47 -27.91
CA PRO A 9 -9.64 1.26 -27.56
C PRO A 9 -9.42 2.36 -28.59
N LYS A 10 -9.25 3.59 -28.10
CA LYS A 10 -9.02 4.77 -28.93
C LYS A 10 -7.69 4.58 -29.70
N PRO A 11 -7.65 4.82 -31.02
CA PRO A 11 -6.45 4.58 -31.83
C PRO A 11 -5.25 5.42 -31.33
N THR A 12 -4.08 4.78 -31.27
CA THR A 12 -2.82 5.41 -30.87
C THR A 12 -2.29 6.34 -31.96
N ALA A 13 -1.41 7.30 -31.59
CA ALA A 13 -0.78 8.21 -32.55
C ALA A 13 -0.06 7.47 -33.69
N GLU A 14 0.54 6.32 -33.39
CA GLU A 14 1.15 5.42 -34.37
C GLU A 14 0.13 4.84 -35.36
N GLY A 15 -1.07 4.47 -34.89
CA GLY A 15 -2.16 3.99 -35.75
C GLY A 15 -2.62 5.05 -36.76
N TYR A 16 -2.70 6.32 -36.34
CA TYR A 16 -3.02 7.43 -37.25
C TYR A 16 -1.92 7.69 -38.28
N LEU A 17 -0.64 7.57 -37.89
CA LEU A 17 0.50 7.69 -38.81
C LEU A 17 0.49 6.62 -39.90
N ASN A 18 0.24 5.36 -39.52
CA ASN A 18 0.13 4.26 -40.47
C ASN A 18 -1.04 4.45 -41.45
N LYS A 19 -2.18 4.97 -40.95
CA LYS A 19 -3.33 5.31 -41.79
C LYS A 19 -3.00 6.42 -42.78
N LEU A 20 -2.35 7.49 -42.29
CA LEU A 20 -1.91 8.62 -43.12
C LEU A 20 -0.98 8.18 -44.25
N TYR A 21 -0.01 7.31 -43.93
CA TYR A 21 0.90 6.74 -44.91
C TYR A 21 0.16 5.96 -46.00
N THR A 22 -0.82 5.14 -45.59
CA THR A 22 -1.66 4.35 -46.51
C THR A 22 -2.50 5.25 -47.42
N ASP A 23 -3.12 6.30 -46.87
CA ASP A 23 -3.95 7.23 -47.63
C ASP A 23 -3.12 8.11 -48.59
N LEU A 24 -1.91 8.51 -48.19
CA LEU A 24 -0.96 9.18 -49.08
C LEU A 24 -0.48 8.27 -50.22
N TYR A 25 -0.18 7.01 -49.93
CA TYR A 25 0.20 6.03 -50.96
C TYR A 25 -0.92 5.82 -51.99
N HIS A 26 -2.16 5.70 -51.52
CA HIS A 26 -3.32 5.59 -52.41
C HIS A 26 -3.58 6.87 -53.21
N LEU A 27 -3.32 8.04 -52.63
CA LEU A 27 -3.42 9.31 -53.34
C LEU A 27 -2.39 9.38 -54.48
N VAL A 28 -1.12 9.07 -54.23
CA VAL A 28 -0.06 9.06 -55.26
C VAL A 28 -0.44 8.10 -56.41
N ASN A 29 -0.87 6.88 -56.09
CA ASN A 29 -1.31 5.92 -57.10
C ASN A 29 -2.54 6.40 -57.90
N SER A 30 -3.41 7.21 -57.29
CA SER A 30 -4.59 7.77 -57.96
C SER A 30 -4.24 8.92 -58.89
N VAL A 31 -3.20 9.70 -58.54
CA VAL A 31 -2.60 10.74 -59.39
C VAL A 31 -1.99 10.13 -60.64
N GLU A 32 -1.21 9.05 -60.49
CA GLU A 32 -0.58 8.34 -61.61
C GLU A 32 -1.59 7.76 -62.60
N LYS A 33 -2.78 7.37 -62.12
CA LYS A 33 -3.86 6.78 -62.92
C LYS A 33 -4.81 7.81 -63.54
N GLY A 34 -4.69 9.11 -63.20
CA GLY A 34 -5.50 10.18 -63.79
C GLY A 34 -6.99 10.19 -63.41
N SER A 35 -7.39 9.49 -62.35
CA SER A 35 -8.79 9.41 -61.91
C SER A 35 -9.18 10.60 -61.03
N GLY A 36 -9.61 11.71 -61.63
CA GLY A 36 -9.88 12.98 -60.92
C GLY A 36 -10.93 12.91 -59.80
N SER A 37 -11.96 12.07 -59.95
CA SER A 37 -12.98 11.86 -58.90
C SER A 37 -12.42 11.10 -57.70
N GLU A 38 -11.57 10.10 -57.93
CA GLU A 38 -10.91 9.36 -56.85
C GLU A 38 -9.85 10.22 -56.15
N LEU A 39 -9.12 11.02 -56.92
CA LEU A 39 -8.13 11.98 -56.42
C LEU A 39 -8.74 12.96 -55.40
N THR A 40 -9.93 13.47 -55.71
CA THR A 40 -10.67 14.40 -54.83
C THR A 40 -11.07 13.73 -53.51
N VAL A 41 -11.51 12.46 -53.55
CA VAL A 41 -11.88 11.71 -52.34
C VAL A 41 -10.65 11.41 -51.49
N ARG A 42 -9.55 10.97 -52.11
CA ARG A 42 -8.30 10.68 -51.41
C ARG A 42 -7.70 11.93 -50.76
N LEU A 43 -7.78 13.08 -51.41
CA LEU A 43 -7.32 14.35 -50.83
C LEU A 43 -8.07 14.68 -49.53
N ARG A 44 -9.41 14.56 -49.52
CA ARG A 44 -10.22 14.81 -48.32
C ARG A 44 -9.92 13.82 -47.20
N ASN A 45 -9.66 12.56 -47.54
CA ASN A 45 -9.29 11.55 -46.54
C ASN A 45 -7.97 11.89 -45.87
N VAL A 46 -6.96 12.28 -46.65
CA VAL A 46 -5.66 12.74 -46.13
C VAL A 46 -5.85 13.98 -45.25
N GLU A 47 -6.61 14.98 -45.70
CA GLU A 47 -6.90 16.18 -44.88
C GLU A 47 -7.55 15.85 -43.53
N SER A 48 -8.56 14.96 -43.55
CA SER A 48 -9.23 14.52 -42.33
C SER A 48 -8.28 13.77 -41.39
N ASP A 49 -7.39 12.94 -41.93
CA ASP A 49 -6.44 12.19 -41.12
C ASP A 49 -5.35 13.07 -40.51
N ILE A 50 -4.87 14.08 -41.25
CA ILE A 50 -3.95 15.09 -40.73
C ILE A 50 -4.60 15.83 -39.55
N ALA A 51 -5.87 16.22 -39.68
CA ALA A 51 -6.60 16.90 -38.61
C ALA A 51 -6.73 16.02 -37.36
N ASN A 52 -7.11 14.75 -37.54
CA ASN A 52 -7.24 13.79 -36.45
C ASN A 52 -5.89 13.48 -35.77
N PHE A 53 -4.81 13.36 -36.56
CA PHE A 53 -3.47 13.16 -36.03
C PHE A 53 -3.00 14.35 -35.18
N LYS A 54 -3.25 15.59 -35.65
CA LYS A 54 -2.92 16.81 -34.91
C LYS A 54 -3.63 16.90 -33.56
N GLU A 55 -4.92 16.55 -33.49
CA GLU A 55 -5.65 16.51 -32.22
C GLU A 55 -5.12 15.42 -31.28
N THR A 56 -4.72 14.27 -31.83
CA THR A 56 -4.12 13.18 -31.04
C THR A 56 -2.77 13.62 -30.45
N LEU A 57 -1.94 14.34 -31.20
CA LEU A 57 -0.68 14.89 -30.70
C LEU A 57 -0.87 15.92 -29.57
N LYS A 58 -1.90 16.76 -29.65
CA LYS A 58 -2.24 17.70 -28.56
C LYS A 58 -2.72 17.00 -27.29
N ALA A 59 -3.31 15.82 -27.43
CA ALA A 59 -3.80 15.02 -26.32
C ALA A 59 -2.68 14.21 -25.62
N ILE A 60 -1.49 14.13 -26.21
CA ILE A 60 -0.33 13.54 -25.54
C ILE A 60 0.06 14.47 -24.38
N PRO A 61 0.07 13.97 -23.12
CA PRO A 61 0.45 14.78 -21.97
C PRO A 61 1.83 15.40 -22.16
N ASP A 62 1.98 16.67 -21.78
CA ASP A 62 3.28 17.34 -21.79
C ASP A 62 4.19 16.70 -20.73
N ILE A 63 5.10 15.85 -21.19
CA ILE A 63 6.06 15.11 -20.35
C ILE A 63 6.88 16.09 -19.50
N GLY A 64 7.16 17.30 -19.99
CA GLY A 64 7.94 18.30 -19.26
C GLY A 64 7.24 18.86 -18.02
N VAL A 65 5.91 18.98 -18.07
CA VAL A 65 5.12 19.50 -16.93
C VAL A 65 5.08 18.47 -15.80
N GLU A 66 4.92 17.20 -16.14
CA GLU A 66 4.85 16.13 -15.15
C GLU A 66 6.23 15.83 -14.56
N GLU A 67 7.29 15.86 -15.37
CA GLU A 67 8.67 15.79 -14.90
C GLU A 67 9.00 16.95 -13.94
N GLY A 68 8.55 18.17 -14.24
CA GLY A 68 8.76 19.32 -13.36
C GLY A 68 8.02 19.23 -12.02
N LYS A 69 6.85 18.58 -11.97
CA LYS A 69 6.15 18.28 -10.71
C LYS A 69 6.88 17.20 -9.92
N GLN A 70 7.26 16.11 -10.59
CA GLN A 70 8.00 15.01 -9.96
C GLN A 70 9.34 15.50 -9.40
N ARG A 71 10.10 16.30 -10.16
CA ARG A 71 11.35 16.93 -9.70
C ARG A 71 11.14 17.82 -8.47
N ARG A 72 10.06 18.61 -8.43
CA ARG A 72 9.73 19.44 -7.26
C ARG A 72 9.35 18.60 -6.04
N GLN A 73 8.60 17.52 -6.24
CA GLN A 73 8.22 16.61 -5.17
C GLN A 73 9.44 15.89 -4.59
N ILE A 74 10.34 15.41 -5.45
CA ILE A 74 11.62 14.80 -5.06
C ILE A 74 12.47 15.79 -4.27
N ALA A 75 12.61 17.04 -4.75
CA ALA A 75 13.38 18.08 -4.04
C ALA A 75 12.78 18.39 -2.65
N ALA A 76 11.45 18.45 -2.54
CA ALA A 76 10.77 18.66 -1.26
C ALA A 76 11.01 17.49 -0.29
N LEU A 77 10.99 16.25 -0.79
CA LEU A 77 11.29 15.06 0.02
C LEU A 77 12.75 15.05 0.51
N TYR A 78 13.72 15.38 -0.35
CA TYR A 78 15.12 15.49 0.08
C TYR A 78 15.32 16.52 1.18
N LYS A 79 14.67 17.69 1.09
CA LYS A 79 14.72 18.71 2.15
C LYS A 79 14.12 18.21 3.47
N GLN A 80 13.06 17.40 3.41
CA GLN A 80 12.48 16.80 4.62
C GLN A 80 13.41 15.75 5.24
N ILE A 81 14.16 15.00 4.43
CA ILE A 81 15.15 14.04 4.91
C ILE A 81 16.28 14.79 5.61
N GLU A 82 16.82 15.86 5.01
CA GLU A 82 17.88 16.69 5.60
C GLU A 82 17.47 17.24 6.99
N ILE A 83 16.25 17.77 7.13
CA ILE A 83 15.73 18.22 8.42
C ILE A 83 15.62 17.06 9.42
N LYS A 84 15.19 15.88 8.98
CA LYS A 84 15.08 14.70 9.86
C LYS A 84 16.46 14.22 10.30
N ASP A 85 17.45 14.25 9.43
CA ASP A 85 18.82 13.85 9.73
C ASP A 85 19.47 14.85 10.70
N GLU A 86 19.26 16.16 10.52
CA GLU A 86 19.68 17.19 11.49
C GLU A 86 19.04 16.99 12.87
N LEU A 87 17.74 16.67 12.90
CA LEU A 87 17.04 16.34 14.15
C LEU A 87 17.60 15.07 14.79
N LEU A 88 17.90 14.03 14.00
CA LEU A 88 18.52 12.80 14.46
C LEU A 88 19.91 13.06 15.05
N GLU A 89 20.72 13.89 14.39
CA GLU A 89 22.03 14.30 14.88
C GLU A 89 21.90 15.08 16.19
N SER A 90 20.95 16.00 16.30
CA SER A 90 20.68 16.73 17.54
C SER A 90 20.27 15.80 18.68
N LEU A 91 19.40 14.81 18.42
CA LEU A 91 19.00 13.77 19.37
C LEU A 91 20.18 12.89 19.78
N SER A 92 21.08 12.56 18.85
CA SER A 92 22.29 11.79 19.16
C SER A 92 23.26 12.57 20.04
N THR A 93 23.37 13.89 19.85
CA THR A 93 24.23 14.77 20.68
C THR A 93 23.66 15.00 22.06
N PHE A 94 22.33 15.00 22.23
CA PHE A 94 21.69 14.99 23.56
C PHE A 94 21.98 13.71 24.36
N SER A 95 22.46 12.63 23.72
CA SER A 95 22.71 11.35 24.38
C SER A 95 24.11 11.23 25.04
N LEU A 96 24.95 12.27 25.03
CA LEU A 96 26.34 12.23 25.52
C LEU A 96 26.74 13.30 26.56
N GLU A 97 25.81 13.85 27.34
CA GLU A 97 26.20 14.48 28.61
C GLU A 97 26.17 13.45 29.74
N GLU A 98 27.37 12.99 30.11
CA GLU A 98 27.63 12.03 31.17
C GLU A 98 27.02 12.48 32.51
N ASN A 99 26.12 11.66 33.06
CA ASN A 99 25.86 11.62 34.49
C ASN A 99 25.96 10.15 34.96
N PRO A 100 26.89 9.81 35.87
CA PRO A 100 27.32 8.44 36.06
C PRO A 100 26.40 7.71 37.03
N THR A 101 25.35 7.04 36.57
CA THR A 101 24.78 5.88 37.31
C THR A 101 23.88 4.97 36.45
N LYS A 102 24.48 3.88 35.95
CA LYS A 102 23.92 2.55 35.60
C LYS A 102 22.40 2.40 35.34
N SER A 103 22.04 2.25 34.07
CA SER A 103 21.11 1.20 33.58
C SER A 103 21.13 1.12 32.03
N PRO A 104 21.20 -0.07 31.40
CA PRO A 104 21.38 -0.22 29.95
C PRO A 104 20.06 -0.06 29.20
N VAL A 105 20.05 0.76 28.13
CA VAL A 105 18.90 0.89 27.21
C VAL A 105 19.08 -0.11 26.07
N ASN A 106 18.24 -1.16 26.06
CA ASN A 106 18.14 -2.14 24.98
C ASN A 106 17.39 -1.54 23.79
N SER A 107 17.98 -1.58 22.59
CA SER A 107 17.22 -1.53 21.34
C SER A 107 16.25 -2.72 21.31
N PRO A 108 15.00 -2.57 20.82
CA PRO A 108 14.07 -3.70 20.74
C PRO A 108 14.67 -4.78 19.83
N VAL A 109 14.86 -5.96 20.40
CA VAL A 109 15.41 -7.12 19.68
C VAL A 109 14.27 -7.69 18.83
N VAL A 110 14.36 -7.49 17.52
CA VAL A 110 13.41 -8.06 16.55
C VAL A 110 14.05 -9.31 15.93
N GLU A 111 13.41 -10.44 16.10
CA GLU A 111 13.88 -11.74 15.60
C GLU A 111 12.98 -12.24 14.47
N ALA A 112 13.55 -12.79 13.40
CA ALA A 112 12.77 -13.44 12.35
C ALA A 112 12.11 -14.72 12.90
N ARG A 113 10.79 -14.70 13.08
CA ARG A 113 10.04 -15.78 13.72
C ARG A 113 8.60 -15.83 13.24
N THR A 114 8.15 -17.03 12.92
CA THR A 114 6.79 -17.32 12.48
C THR A 114 5.96 -17.91 13.62
N ASN A 115 4.65 -17.67 13.66
CA ASN A 115 3.75 -18.26 14.64
C ASN A 115 3.52 -19.74 14.38
N GLU A 116 3.77 -20.60 15.37
CA GLU A 116 3.65 -22.06 15.22
C GLU A 116 2.19 -22.53 15.13
N ASN A 117 1.29 -21.83 15.81
CA ASN A 117 -0.13 -22.16 15.90
C ASN A 117 -1.00 -21.10 15.21
N THR A 118 -2.16 -21.53 14.74
CA THR A 118 -3.21 -20.62 14.25
C THR A 118 -3.75 -19.82 15.43
N LEU A 119 -3.82 -18.49 15.28
CA LEU A 119 -4.32 -17.61 16.33
C LEU A 119 -5.78 -17.26 16.06
N ILE A 120 -6.62 -17.45 17.07
CA ILE A 120 -8.06 -17.23 17.01
C ILE A 120 -8.50 -16.21 18.07
N CYS A 121 -9.63 -15.54 17.82
CA CYS A 121 -10.20 -14.60 18.78
C CYS A 121 -10.68 -15.34 20.05
N LYS A 122 -10.26 -14.88 21.24
CA LYS A 122 -10.73 -15.46 22.52
C LYS A 122 -12.25 -15.39 22.72
N ILE A 123 -12.92 -14.43 22.08
CA ILE A 123 -14.35 -14.16 22.28
C ILE A 123 -15.23 -14.94 21.31
N CYS A 124 -15.05 -14.73 20.00
CA CYS A 124 -15.88 -15.38 18.98
C CYS A 124 -15.23 -16.59 18.31
N GLN A 125 -13.99 -16.94 18.67
CA GLN A 125 -13.25 -18.08 18.12
C GLN A 125 -12.99 -18.03 16.60
N THR A 126 -13.23 -16.88 15.95
CA THR A 126 -12.85 -16.70 14.53
C THR A 126 -11.34 -16.72 14.35
N VAL A 127 -10.89 -17.19 13.19
CA VAL A 127 -9.47 -17.21 12.84
C VAL A 127 -9.01 -15.79 12.55
N VAL A 128 -7.99 -15.32 13.29
CA VAL A 128 -7.37 -14.02 13.06
C VAL A 128 -6.21 -14.15 12.10
N ILE A 129 -5.34 -15.16 12.30
CA ILE A 129 -4.21 -15.46 11.42
C ILE A 129 -3.88 -16.95 11.46
N LEU A 130 -3.56 -17.52 10.30
CA LEU A 130 -3.13 -18.92 10.20
C LEU A 130 -1.70 -19.11 10.73
N LYS A 131 -1.34 -20.35 11.04
CA LYS A 131 0.05 -20.72 11.37
C LYS A 131 1.03 -20.30 10.26
N ASN A 132 2.25 -19.96 10.66
CA ASN A 132 3.38 -19.61 9.81
C ASN A 132 3.19 -18.35 8.94
N MET A 133 2.29 -17.45 9.32
CA MET A 133 1.98 -16.23 8.53
C MET A 133 2.65 -14.97 9.08
N THR A 134 3.18 -15.01 10.31
CA THR A 134 3.94 -13.89 10.89
C THR A 134 5.39 -13.92 10.41
N THR A 135 6.05 -12.77 10.36
CA THR A 135 7.40 -12.63 9.80
C THR A 135 8.47 -12.42 10.87
N GLU A 136 8.08 -11.85 12.01
CA GLU A 136 9.00 -11.47 13.08
C GLU A 136 8.36 -11.58 14.46
N TRP A 137 9.22 -11.62 15.48
CA TRP A 137 8.88 -11.53 16.88
C TRP A 137 9.55 -10.31 17.50
N LEU A 138 8.74 -9.51 18.19
CA LEU A 138 9.15 -8.34 18.94
C LEU A 138 8.91 -8.62 20.42
N ASP A 139 10.00 -8.80 21.18
CA ASP A 139 9.96 -8.99 22.62
C ASP A 139 10.04 -7.64 23.36
N GLU A 140 8.94 -6.89 23.28
CA GLU A 140 8.80 -5.57 23.92
C GLU A 140 7.55 -5.54 24.81
N GLU A 141 7.58 -4.74 25.86
CA GLU A 141 6.41 -4.37 26.66
C GLU A 141 5.77 -3.10 26.09
N ARG A 142 4.48 -3.14 25.80
CA ARG A 142 3.72 -1.98 25.31
C ARG A 142 2.39 -1.86 26.03
N ASP A 143 2.03 -0.63 26.36
CA ASP A 143 0.71 -0.29 26.89
C ASP A 143 -0.34 -0.35 25.78
N LEU A 144 -1.24 -1.34 25.87
CA LEU A 144 -2.39 -1.46 24.98
C LEU A 144 -3.67 -1.08 25.72
N PRO A 145 -4.62 -0.38 25.06
CA PRO A 145 -5.94 -0.15 25.62
C PRO A 145 -6.57 -1.45 26.12
N LEU A 146 -7.25 -1.39 27.27
CA LEU A 146 -7.99 -2.53 27.79
C LEU A 146 -9.05 -2.97 26.76
N PRO A 147 -9.26 -4.29 26.58
CA PRO A 147 -10.28 -4.79 25.66
C PRO A 147 -11.70 -4.30 25.96
N ARG A 148 -11.97 -3.91 27.21
CA ARG A 148 -13.22 -3.26 27.62
C ARG A 148 -12.91 -2.02 28.45
N GLN A 149 -13.36 -0.88 27.98
CA GLN A 149 -13.29 0.39 28.70
C GLN A 149 -14.48 0.51 29.67
N LYS A 150 -14.24 1.00 30.88
CA LYS A 150 -15.31 1.30 31.83
C LYS A 150 -16.06 2.57 31.40
N LYS A 151 -17.39 2.57 31.52
CA LYS A 151 -18.22 3.74 31.20
C LYS A 151 -18.00 4.85 32.24
N GLY A 152 -17.87 6.10 31.78
CA GLY A 152 -17.77 7.27 32.65
C GLY A 152 -16.35 7.69 33.06
N ILE A 153 -15.33 7.24 32.32
CA ILE A 153 -13.94 7.62 32.54
C ILE A 153 -13.49 8.46 31.34
N GLU A 154 -12.88 9.62 31.59
CA GLU A 154 -12.45 10.57 30.55
C GLU A 154 -11.15 10.15 29.83
N TYR A 155 -10.43 9.15 30.35
CA TYR A 155 -9.18 8.65 29.77
C TYR A 155 -9.27 7.17 29.38
N THR A 156 -8.51 6.78 28.36
CA THR A 156 -8.39 5.39 27.91
C THR A 156 -7.54 4.60 28.89
N GLN A 157 -8.12 3.55 29.48
CA GLN A 157 -7.39 2.63 30.34
C GLN A 157 -6.52 1.71 29.49
N THR A 158 -5.26 1.54 29.88
CA THR A 158 -4.28 0.66 29.23
C THR A 158 -3.77 -0.40 30.20
N GLU A 159 -3.19 -1.48 29.65
CA GLU A 159 -2.43 -2.48 30.39
C GLU A 159 -1.12 -2.80 29.65
N PRO A 160 -0.04 -3.11 30.38
CA PRO A 160 1.20 -3.55 29.79
C PRO A 160 1.02 -4.96 29.20
N VAL A 161 1.39 -5.12 27.93
CA VAL A 161 1.35 -6.39 27.23
C VAL A 161 2.71 -6.65 26.62
N HIS A 162 3.21 -7.87 26.82
CA HIS A 162 4.50 -8.32 26.30
C HIS A 162 4.35 -9.22 25.08
N GLY A 163 5.31 -9.13 24.17
CA GLY A 163 5.50 -10.10 23.10
C GLY A 163 4.51 -9.94 21.95
N TYR A 164 5.05 -9.74 20.76
CA TYR A 164 4.27 -9.45 19.56
C TYR A 164 4.80 -10.20 18.35
N PHE A 165 3.89 -10.77 17.58
CA PHE A 165 4.18 -11.23 16.24
C PHE A 165 3.95 -10.11 15.23
N GLY A 166 4.98 -9.80 14.45
CA GLY A 166 4.90 -8.87 13.33
C GLY A 166 4.36 -9.53 12.07
N VAL A 167 3.48 -8.82 11.38
CA VAL A 167 2.81 -9.23 10.16
C VAL A 167 2.92 -8.09 9.13
N LYS A 168 3.73 -8.35 8.10
CA LYS A 168 4.04 -7.34 7.08
C LYS A 168 2.89 -7.10 6.11
N ASP A 169 2.18 -8.16 5.74
CA ASP A 169 1.11 -8.10 4.75
C ASP A 169 -0.26 -8.19 5.43
N ILE A 170 -1.13 -7.20 5.19
CA ILE A 170 -2.50 -7.20 5.71
C ILE A 170 -3.31 -8.38 5.18
N PHE A 171 -2.96 -8.92 4.01
CA PHE A 171 -3.64 -10.09 3.42
C PHE A 171 -3.24 -11.41 4.10
N ALA A 172 -2.27 -11.40 5.01
CA ALA A 172 -1.94 -12.56 5.84
C ALA A 172 -2.96 -12.81 6.95
N PHE A 173 -3.80 -11.82 7.27
CA PHE A 173 -4.88 -11.96 8.24
C PHE A 173 -6.14 -12.56 7.59
N GLU A 174 -6.83 -13.40 8.34
CA GLU A 174 -8.12 -13.98 7.93
C GLU A 174 -9.27 -13.05 8.32
N ASN A 175 -9.41 -12.74 9.63
CA ASN A 175 -10.50 -11.90 10.14
C ASN A 175 -9.98 -10.87 11.15
N VAL A 176 -9.35 -9.80 10.64
CA VAL A 176 -8.89 -8.66 11.45
C VAL A 176 -9.55 -7.37 10.98
N GLY A 177 -9.83 -6.48 11.93
CA GLY A 177 -10.29 -5.12 11.70
C GLY A 177 -9.27 -4.09 12.19
N PHE A 178 -9.36 -2.87 11.67
CA PHE A 178 -8.50 -1.76 12.05
C PHE A 178 -9.35 -0.66 12.69
N THR A 179 -8.92 -0.16 13.85
CA THR A 179 -9.58 1.01 14.45
C THR A 179 -9.30 2.26 13.64
N ARG A 180 -10.14 3.27 13.81
CA ARG A 180 -9.81 4.63 13.35
C ARG A 180 -8.56 5.13 14.08
N SER A 181 -7.77 5.93 13.38
CA SER A 181 -6.62 6.60 14.00
C SER A 181 -7.09 7.59 15.05
N SER A 182 -6.64 7.40 16.29
CA SER A 182 -6.78 8.38 17.38
C SER A 182 -5.38 8.71 17.87
N GLU A 183 -4.99 9.98 17.86
CA GLU A 183 -3.64 10.43 18.27
C GLU A 183 -2.50 9.76 17.48
N GLY A 184 -2.75 9.44 16.20
CA GLY A 184 -1.77 8.75 15.35
C GLY A 184 -1.61 7.25 15.64
N LYS A 185 -2.35 6.71 16.61
CA LYS A 185 -2.34 5.28 16.96
C LYS A 185 -3.50 4.56 16.27
N ARG A 186 -3.19 3.43 15.64
CA ARG A 186 -4.18 2.48 15.10
C ARG A 186 -4.00 1.15 15.78
N TYR A 187 -5.12 0.48 16.06
CA TYR A 187 -5.13 -0.81 16.70
C TYR A 187 -5.82 -1.86 15.83
N LEU A 188 -5.44 -3.11 16.07
CA LEU A 188 -6.05 -4.27 15.44
C LEU A 188 -7.16 -4.77 16.35
N VAL A 189 -8.33 -5.08 15.80
CA VAL A 189 -9.46 -5.69 16.50
C VAL A 189 -9.88 -6.98 15.79
N CYS A 190 -10.65 -7.83 16.47
CA CYS A 190 -11.26 -8.97 15.80
C CYS A 190 -12.18 -8.50 14.66
N GLY A 191 -12.05 -9.08 13.45
CA GLY A 191 -12.88 -8.71 12.30
C GLY A 191 -14.37 -9.05 12.46
N GLU A 192 -14.70 -10.09 13.22
CA GLU A 192 -16.09 -10.53 13.42
C GLU A 192 -16.80 -9.84 14.59
N CYS A 193 -16.23 -9.87 15.80
CA CYS A 193 -16.90 -9.36 17.00
C CYS A 193 -16.44 -7.96 17.43
N GLU A 194 -15.51 -7.35 16.68
CA GLU A 194 -14.90 -6.03 16.95
C GLU A 194 -14.25 -5.89 18.34
N GLN A 195 -14.12 -6.99 19.08
CA GLN A 195 -13.44 -6.99 20.37
C GLN A 195 -11.94 -6.86 20.16
N GLY A 196 -11.33 -5.99 20.94
CA GLY A 196 -9.90 -5.72 20.89
C GLY A 196 -9.55 -4.54 21.78
N PRO A 197 -8.30 -4.07 21.74
CA PRO A 197 -7.35 -4.37 20.67
C PRO A 197 -6.62 -5.72 20.85
N VAL A 198 -6.48 -6.48 19.76
CA VAL A 198 -5.66 -7.71 19.71
C VAL A 198 -4.21 -7.45 19.33
N GLY A 199 -3.91 -6.20 18.95
CA GLY A 199 -2.62 -5.76 18.48
C GLY A 199 -2.61 -4.27 18.13
N PHE A 200 -1.50 -3.79 17.56
CA PHE A 200 -1.30 -2.40 17.15
C PHE A 200 -0.64 -2.30 15.78
N VAL A 201 -0.73 -1.12 15.17
CA VAL A 201 0.02 -0.78 13.95
C VAL A 201 1.12 0.20 14.36
N ASP A 202 2.37 -0.12 14.03
CA ASP A 202 3.48 0.81 14.23
C ASP A 202 3.33 2.01 13.29
N PRO A 203 3.20 3.25 13.82
CA PRO A 203 3.03 4.43 12.99
C PRO A 203 4.28 4.77 12.14
N ALA A 204 5.46 4.28 12.51
CA ALA A 204 6.70 4.59 11.78
C ALA A 204 6.92 3.67 10.58
N THR A 205 6.67 2.37 10.76
CA THR A 205 6.95 1.33 9.75
C THR A 205 5.70 0.83 9.02
N GLU A 206 4.50 1.20 9.51
CA GLU A 206 3.21 0.60 9.14
C GLU A 206 3.12 -0.91 9.34
N MET A 207 4.01 -1.48 10.16
CA MET A 207 4.03 -2.90 10.51
C MET A 207 2.88 -3.23 11.47
N ASN A 208 2.25 -4.40 11.26
CA ASN A 208 1.13 -4.86 12.08
C ASN A 208 1.61 -5.83 13.14
N TYR A 209 1.38 -5.54 14.40
CA TYR A 209 1.81 -6.38 15.52
C TYR A 209 0.61 -6.94 16.28
N ILE A 210 0.50 -8.27 16.35
CA ILE A 210 -0.52 -8.96 17.15
C ILE A 210 0.12 -9.61 18.37
N THR A 211 -0.61 -9.68 19.48
CA THR A 211 -0.12 -10.36 20.68
C THR A 211 -0.82 -11.71 20.89
N PRO A 212 -0.08 -12.80 21.13
CA PRO A 212 -0.69 -14.07 21.53
C PRO A 212 -1.40 -13.95 22.89
N ASN A 213 -1.03 -12.98 23.74
CA ASN A 213 -1.66 -12.80 25.06
C ASN A 213 -3.15 -12.42 24.97
N ARG A 214 -3.60 -11.84 23.86
CA ARG A 214 -5.02 -11.48 23.63
C ARG A 214 -5.73 -12.39 22.60
N LEU A 215 -5.02 -13.36 22.04
CA LEU A 215 -5.53 -14.38 21.14
C LEU A 215 -5.45 -15.76 21.81
N ALA A 216 -6.19 -16.73 21.29
CA ALA A 216 -6.03 -18.13 21.67
C ALA A 216 -5.28 -18.87 20.57
N GLU A 217 -4.47 -19.85 20.95
CA GLU A 217 -3.80 -20.74 20.01
C GLU A 217 -4.69 -21.94 19.73
N LEU A 218 -4.98 -22.21 18.46
CA LEU A 218 -5.58 -23.45 18.04
C LEU A 218 -4.45 -24.47 17.83
N PRO A 219 -4.35 -25.52 18.65
CA PRO A 219 -3.27 -26.49 18.52
C PRO A 219 -3.36 -27.19 17.16
N ALA A 220 -2.23 -27.32 16.48
CA ALA A 220 -2.14 -28.17 15.30
C ALA A 220 -2.52 -29.60 15.71
N THR A 221 -3.63 -30.13 15.17
CA THR A 221 -4.01 -31.53 15.37
C THR A 221 -2.86 -32.42 14.93
N THR A 222 -2.10 -32.92 15.89
CA THR A 222 -1.04 -33.90 15.65
C THR A 222 -1.75 -35.21 15.37
N THR A 223 -1.92 -35.54 14.10
CA THR A 223 -2.38 -36.87 13.67
C THR A 223 -1.27 -37.86 14.02
N SER A 224 -1.23 -38.29 15.27
CA SER A 224 -0.39 -39.39 15.71
C SER A 224 -1.05 -40.68 15.19
N VAL A 225 -0.76 -41.03 13.94
CA VAL A 225 -1.03 -42.37 13.41
C VAL A 225 -0.12 -43.31 14.20
N LYS A 226 -0.68 -43.98 15.19
CA LYS A 226 -0.07 -45.17 15.79
C LYS A 226 -0.28 -46.31 14.78
N ASN A 227 0.79 -46.65 14.08
CA ASN A 227 0.93 -47.96 13.45
C ASN A 227 1.28 -49.01 14.52
#